data_AF-A0A353A1J3-F1
#
_entry.id   AF-A0A353A1J3-F1
#
_cell.length_a   1.000
_cell.length_b   1.000
_cell.length_c   1.000
_cell.angle_alpha   90.00
_cell.angle_beta   90.00
_cell.angle_gamma   90.00
#
_symmetry.space_group_name_H-M   'P 1'
#
loop_
_entity.id
_entity.type
_entity.pdbx_description
1 polymer ?
#
loop_
_entity_poly.entity_id
_entity_poly.type
_entity_poly.pdbx_seq_one_letter_code
_entity_poly.pdbx_strand_id
1 'polypeptide(L)'
;MKIVIAGAGAVGTHLAELLSREDQDIMLIDEDPDRTAELATSGEFDLMTINVSPTSISGLKEAGVPHADLFIGVTPEETRNITCCMLAHALGCRKTVARVDNAEYTRPEYKDFFRQMGIDSIIYPEALAAREILDGIKRPGVRQYWEVHGGALVMMGIKLRESARVLDKPLRELCGPDTPYHIVAIKRDEDTIIPGGNDSLALGDIAYFMTQRKHVQYILQITGKEEYGEVRHMMIMGGGLTALHVIQDKPDSVSVKVIERDEERCRQFADMLDDPDVSIIQGDGRDTGMLAEEGLRDMQAFAALTPYTETNILA
;
A
#
# COMPACT_ATOMS: atom_id res chain seq x y z
N MET A 1 -6.54 15.63 17.03
CA MET A 1 -5.71 14.82 17.95
C MET A 1 -4.31 15.39 17.91
N LYS A 2 -3.52 15.19 18.98
CA LYS A 2 -2.11 15.57 18.97
C LYS A 2 -1.25 14.38 18.52
N ILE A 3 -0.57 14.52 17.38
CA ILE A 3 0.22 13.46 16.76
C ILE A 3 1.68 13.92 16.69
N VAL A 4 2.59 13.08 17.17
CA VAL A 4 4.03 13.31 17.05
C VAL A 4 4.63 12.27 16.11
N ILE A 5 5.32 12.72 15.07
CA ILE A 5 5.96 11.86 14.07
C ILE A 5 7.47 12.01 14.21
N ALA A 6 8.18 10.90 14.38
CA ALA A 6 9.62 10.84 14.49
C ALA A 6 10.27 10.32 13.20
N GLY A 7 10.98 11.22 12.53
CA GLY A 7 11.64 11.03 11.24
C GLY A 7 10.98 11.84 10.13
N ALA A 8 11.63 12.91 9.68
CA ALA A 8 11.27 13.75 8.54
C ALA A 8 11.88 13.22 7.22
N GLY A 9 11.95 11.89 7.06
CA GLY A 9 12.23 11.26 5.77
C GLY A 9 10.97 11.14 4.92
N ALA A 10 11.08 10.54 3.73
CA ALA A 10 9.96 10.43 2.78
C ALA A 10 8.64 9.95 3.40
N VAL A 11 8.68 8.91 4.25
CA VAL A 11 7.48 8.36 4.91
C VAL A 11 6.87 9.33 5.92
N GLY A 12 7.69 9.87 6.83
CA GLY A 12 7.18 10.74 7.89
C GLY A 12 6.71 12.10 7.37
N THR A 13 7.39 12.64 6.35
CA THR A 13 6.96 13.83 5.62
C THR A 13 5.60 13.63 4.97
N HIS A 14 5.45 12.59 4.15
CA HIS A 14 4.20 12.31 3.47
C HIS A 14 3.04 12.05 4.46
N LEU A 15 3.32 11.35 5.56
CA LEU A 15 2.35 11.12 6.62
C LEU A 15 1.93 12.43 7.32
N ALA A 16 2.88 13.32 7.60
CA ALA A 16 2.60 14.61 8.21
C ALA A 16 1.71 15.48 7.29
N GLU A 17 2.03 15.54 6.00
CA GLU A 17 1.23 16.26 4.99
C GLU A 17 -0.20 15.72 4.88
N LEU A 18 -0.35 14.40 4.84
CA LEU A 18 -1.65 13.75 4.73
C LEU A 18 -2.52 14.06 5.95
N LEU A 19 -1.97 13.91 7.16
CA LEU A 19 -2.71 14.12 8.40
C LEU A 19 -2.97 15.61 8.70
N SER A 20 -2.11 16.51 8.23
CA SER A 20 -2.33 17.96 8.33
C SER A 20 -3.60 18.39 7.58
N ARG A 21 -3.94 17.72 6.47
CA ARG A 21 -5.19 17.96 5.73
C ARG A 21 -6.45 17.48 6.44
N GLU A 22 -6.32 16.71 7.53
CA GLU A 22 -7.43 16.20 8.34
C GLU A 22 -7.63 16.98 9.65
N ASP A 23 -7.17 18.24 9.72
CA ASP A 23 -7.28 19.14 10.88
C ASP A 23 -6.70 18.52 12.18
N GLN A 24 -5.56 17.82 12.07
CA GLN A 24 -4.84 17.26 13.21
C GLN A 24 -3.68 18.17 13.66
N ASP A 25 -3.35 18.16 14.96
CA ASP A 25 -2.20 18.89 15.52
C ASP A 25 -0.94 18.02 15.35
N ILE A 26 -0.15 18.32 14.32
CA ILE A 26 1.02 17.54 13.90
C ILE A 26 2.32 18.18 14.36
N MET A 27 3.13 17.42 15.09
CA MET A 27 4.51 17.73 15.43
C MET A 27 5.45 16.73 14.75
N LEU A 28 6.28 17.19 13.81
CA LEU A 28 7.30 16.39 13.16
C LEU A 28 8.67 16.64 13.81
N ILE A 29 9.34 15.56 14.23
CA ILE A 29 10.66 15.62 14.87
C ILE A 29 11.71 14.92 14.00
N ASP A 30 12.86 15.54 13.80
CA ASP A 30 14.04 14.92 13.18
C ASP A 30 15.32 15.57 13.75
N GLU A 31 16.44 14.86 13.70
CA GLU A 31 17.74 15.38 14.13
C GLU A 31 18.45 16.13 13.00
N ASP A 32 18.05 15.91 11.76
CA ASP A 32 18.55 16.62 10.59
C ASP A 32 17.86 18.00 10.48
N PRO A 33 18.60 19.11 10.66
CA PRO A 33 18.03 20.44 10.58
C PRO A 33 17.54 20.79 9.18
N ASP A 34 18.15 20.22 8.13
CA ASP A 34 17.78 20.54 6.75
C ASP A 34 16.39 19.98 6.42
N ARG A 35 16.10 18.74 6.86
CA ARG A 35 14.78 18.11 6.67
C ARG A 35 13.66 18.83 7.40
N THR A 36 13.93 19.31 8.61
CA THR A 36 12.93 20.06 9.40
C THR A 36 12.70 21.47 8.86
N ALA A 37 13.74 22.11 8.31
CA ALA A 37 13.66 23.43 7.71
C ALA A 37 12.92 23.42 6.36
N GLU A 38 13.15 22.40 5.53
CA GLU A 38 12.46 22.24 4.23
C GLU A 38 10.94 22.24 4.40
N LEU A 39 10.43 21.45 5.35
CA LEU A 39 9.00 21.35 5.62
C LEU A 39 8.41 22.59 6.28
N ALA A 40 9.13 23.18 7.25
CA ALA A 40 8.70 24.41 7.90
C ALA A 40 8.56 25.59 6.92
N THR A 41 9.37 25.60 5.86
CA THR A 41 9.40 26.69 4.87
C THR A 41 8.35 26.51 3.77
N SER A 42 7.79 25.31 3.60
CA SER A 42 6.79 25.04 2.56
C SER A 42 5.54 25.93 2.71
N GLY A 43 5.10 26.21 3.95
CA GLY A 43 3.93 27.04 4.24
C GLY A 43 2.59 26.47 3.74
N GLU A 44 2.61 25.28 3.13
CA GLU A 44 1.45 24.63 2.51
C GLU A 44 0.65 23.78 3.51
N PHE A 45 1.24 23.46 4.66
CA PHE A 45 0.67 22.55 5.64
C PHE A 45 0.66 23.16 7.04
N ASP A 46 -0.44 22.97 7.76
CA ASP A 46 -0.55 23.30 9.18
C ASP A 46 0.12 22.19 10.00
N LEU A 47 1.44 22.28 10.12
CA LEU A 47 2.27 21.38 10.92
C LEU A 47 3.43 22.15 11.54
N MET A 48 3.92 21.66 12.67
CA MET A 48 5.10 22.19 13.34
C MET A 48 6.27 21.21 13.22
N THR A 49 7.48 21.71 12.99
CA THR A 49 8.70 20.89 13.01
C THR A 49 9.59 21.29 14.19
N ILE A 50 10.34 20.32 14.71
CA ILE A 50 11.33 20.57 15.76
C ILE A 50 12.59 19.72 15.51
N ASN A 51 13.74 20.37 15.55
CA ASN A 51 15.02 19.71 15.38
C ASN A 51 15.51 19.12 16.71
N VAL A 52 15.12 17.88 17.00
CA VAL A 52 15.52 17.14 18.20
C VAL A 52 15.74 15.68 17.86
N SER A 53 16.66 15.04 18.59
CA SER A 53 16.82 13.59 18.49
C SER A 53 15.56 12.86 18.99
N PRO A 54 14.97 11.93 18.22
CA PRO A 54 13.82 11.14 18.63
C PRO A 54 14.05 10.26 19.87
N THR A 55 15.29 10.04 20.28
CA THR A 55 15.64 9.26 21.47
C THR A 55 16.04 10.15 22.66
N SER A 56 16.00 11.47 22.51
CA SER A 56 16.26 12.42 23.59
C SER A 56 15.02 12.62 24.45
N ILE A 57 15.08 12.26 25.73
CA ILE A 57 13.97 12.45 26.67
C ILE A 57 13.58 13.93 26.80
N SER A 58 14.55 14.84 26.84
CA SER A 58 14.26 16.28 26.90
C SER A 58 13.64 16.77 25.59
N GLY A 59 14.14 16.30 24.44
CA GLY A 59 13.59 16.62 23.13
C GLY A 59 12.15 16.12 22.95
N LEU A 60 11.84 14.90 23.40
CA LEU A 60 10.48 14.36 23.38
C LEU A 60 9.52 15.18 24.29
N LYS A 61 10.00 15.66 25.44
CA LYS A 61 9.21 16.55 26.30
C LYS A 61 8.97 17.91 25.65
N GLU A 62 9.98 18.46 25.00
CA GLU A 62 9.89 19.73 24.25
C GLU A 62 8.90 19.61 23.09
N ALA A 63 8.93 18.49 22.36
CA ALA A 63 7.95 18.14 21.33
C ALA A 63 6.53 17.84 21.88
N GLY A 64 6.36 17.86 23.21
CA GLY A 64 5.07 17.69 23.86
C GLY A 64 4.48 16.28 23.75
N VAL A 65 5.34 15.26 23.62
CA VAL A 65 5.00 13.83 23.63
C VAL A 65 4.19 13.37 24.86
N PRO A 66 4.43 13.87 26.09
CA PRO A 66 3.63 13.48 27.26
C PRO A 66 2.12 13.71 27.15
N HIS A 67 1.70 14.55 26.19
CA HIS A 67 0.30 14.87 25.94
C HIS A 67 -0.17 14.43 24.55
N ALA A 68 0.64 13.64 23.83
CA ALA A 68 0.29 13.16 22.51
C ALA A 68 -0.74 12.01 22.59
N ASP A 69 -1.69 12.03 21.67
CA ASP A 69 -2.64 10.94 21.45
C ASP A 69 -1.98 9.78 20.68
N LEU A 70 -1.02 10.12 19.83
CA LEU A 70 -0.33 9.18 18.95
C LEU A 70 1.12 9.61 18.73
N PHE A 71 2.04 8.66 18.87
CA PHE A 71 3.45 8.83 18.52
C PHE A 71 3.84 7.80 17.45
N ILE A 72 4.53 8.23 16.40
CA ILE A 72 4.84 7.39 15.24
C ILE A 72 6.34 7.44 14.96
N GLY A 73 7.06 6.33 15.13
CA GLY A 73 8.48 6.19 14.79
C GLY A 73 8.67 5.65 13.38
N VAL A 74 9.15 6.47 12.45
CA VAL A 74 9.28 6.16 11.01
C VAL A 74 10.64 6.55 10.43
N THR A 75 11.69 6.54 11.25
CA THR A 75 13.07 6.71 10.81
C THR A 75 13.56 5.49 10.00
N PRO A 76 14.67 5.61 9.25
CA PRO A 76 15.26 4.46 8.55
C PRO A 76 15.81 3.35 9.46
N GLU A 77 15.94 3.60 10.77
CA GLU A 77 16.52 2.66 11.72
C GLU A 77 15.42 2.06 12.61
N GLU A 78 15.14 0.77 12.47
CA GLU A 78 14.11 0.10 13.27
C GLU A 78 14.36 0.21 14.79
N THR A 79 15.62 0.07 15.23
CA THR A 79 16.00 0.13 16.65
C THR A 79 15.66 1.50 17.23
N ARG A 80 15.83 2.56 16.43
CA ARG A 80 15.51 3.92 16.82
C ARG A 80 14.01 4.12 16.92
N ASN A 81 13.22 3.58 15.99
CA ASN A 81 11.75 3.63 16.01
C ASN A 81 11.18 2.90 17.24
N ILE A 82 11.72 1.73 17.57
CA ILE A 82 11.37 0.97 18.77
C ILE A 82 11.70 1.79 20.02
N THR A 83 12.94 2.30 20.11
CA THR A 83 13.42 3.04 21.28
C THR A 83 12.61 4.32 21.52
N CYS A 84 12.34 5.11 20.49
CA CYS A 84 11.58 6.35 20.65
C CYS A 84 10.11 6.08 21.02
N CYS A 85 9.50 5.01 20.51
CA CYS A 85 8.16 4.58 20.93
C CYS A 85 8.13 4.18 22.42
N MET A 86 9.10 3.38 22.88
CA MET A 86 9.21 3.00 24.29
C MET A 86 9.33 4.24 25.20
N LEU A 87 10.19 5.19 24.83
CA LEU A 87 10.35 6.45 25.55
C LEU A 87 9.06 7.29 25.53
N ALA A 88 8.39 7.40 24.39
CA ALA A 88 7.14 8.13 24.25
C ALA A 88 6.03 7.55 25.14
N HIS A 89 5.90 6.22 25.16
CA HIS A 89 4.97 5.52 26.05
C HIS A 89 5.27 5.78 27.52
N ALA A 90 6.54 5.64 27.94
CA ALA A 90 6.97 5.90 29.31
C ALA A 90 6.75 7.37 29.73
N LEU A 91 6.76 8.30 28.78
CA LEU A 91 6.48 9.73 29.01
C LEU A 91 4.99 10.07 29.08
N GLY A 92 4.10 9.13 28.75
CA GLY A 92 2.65 9.30 28.87
C GLY A 92 1.89 9.44 27.54
N CYS A 93 2.54 9.22 26.39
CA CYS A 93 1.83 9.15 25.11
C CYS A 93 0.78 8.02 25.13
N ARG A 94 -0.42 8.28 24.59
CA ARG A 94 -1.54 7.34 24.67
C ARG A 94 -1.36 6.11 23.79
N LYS A 95 -0.81 6.28 22.58
CA LYS A 95 -0.58 5.20 21.62
C LYS A 95 0.71 5.40 20.84
N THR A 96 1.37 4.30 20.51
CA THR A 96 2.63 4.32 19.73
C THR A 96 2.56 3.40 18.52
N VAL A 97 3.21 3.81 17.43
CA VAL A 97 3.33 3.03 16.20
C VAL A 97 4.78 3.04 15.74
N ALA A 98 5.39 1.87 15.59
CA ALA A 98 6.77 1.75 15.12
C ALA A 98 6.81 1.14 13.72
N ARG A 99 7.52 1.81 12.80
CA ARG A 99 8.01 1.17 11.59
C ARG A 99 9.19 0.27 11.94
N VAL A 100 9.16 -0.97 11.48
CA VAL A 100 10.25 -1.94 11.59
C VAL A 100 10.56 -2.53 10.23
N ASP A 101 11.73 -3.13 10.10
CA ASP A 101 12.15 -3.81 8.87
C ASP A 101 12.32 -5.34 9.08
N ASN A 102 12.06 -5.83 10.29
CA ASN A 102 12.08 -7.25 10.65
C ASN A 102 10.67 -7.87 10.66
N ALA A 103 10.43 -8.82 9.74
CA ALA A 103 9.19 -9.59 9.63
C ALA A 103 8.82 -10.33 10.92
N GLU A 104 9.82 -10.82 11.67
CA GLU A 104 9.59 -11.56 12.90
C GLU A 104 8.74 -10.75 13.88
N TYR A 105 8.98 -9.44 13.98
CA TYR A 105 8.29 -8.57 14.93
C TYR A 105 6.80 -8.38 14.63
N THR A 106 6.37 -8.71 13.41
CA THR A 106 4.96 -8.63 12.99
C THR A 106 4.15 -9.87 13.35
N ARG A 107 4.80 -10.95 13.81
CA ARG A 107 4.12 -12.21 14.08
C ARG A 107 3.11 -12.05 15.22
N PRO A 108 1.90 -12.65 15.11
CA PRO A 108 0.85 -12.50 16.12
C PRO A 108 1.28 -12.87 17.55
N GLU A 109 2.18 -13.85 17.70
CA GLU A 109 2.69 -14.29 19.00
C GLU A 109 3.54 -13.26 19.75
N TYR A 110 4.16 -12.30 19.05
CA TYR A 110 4.97 -11.24 19.67
C TYR A 110 4.19 -9.95 19.90
N LYS A 111 2.91 -9.89 19.47
CA LYS A 111 2.09 -8.69 19.60
C LYS A 111 1.97 -8.20 21.04
N ASP A 112 1.71 -9.13 21.98
CA ASP A 112 1.58 -8.77 23.40
C ASP A 112 2.92 -8.38 24.03
N PHE A 113 4.03 -8.97 23.56
CA PHE A 113 5.38 -8.62 24.00
C PHE A 113 5.70 -7.15 23.67
N PHE A 114 5.51 -6.74 22.42
CA PHE A 114 5.77 -5.35 22.00
C PHE A 114 4.80 -4.35 22.64
N ARG A 115 3.54 -4.74 22.82
CA ARG A 115 2.57 -3.90 23.51
C ARG A 115 2.95 -3.64 24.96
N GLN A 116 3.48 -4.64 25.68
CA GLN A 116 4.00 -4.46 27.06
C GLN A 116 5.22 -3.54 27.12
N MET A 117 6.01 -3.45 26.05
CA MET A 117 7.12 -2.50 25.92
C MET A 117 6.65 -1.08 25.55
N GLY A 118 5.35 -0.87 25.37
CA GLY A 118 4.81 0.43 24.98
C GLY A 118 4.84 0.67 23.48
N ILE A 119 4.75 -0.39 22.67
CA ILE A 119 4.62 -0.33 21.21
C ILE A 119 3.26 -0.91 20.82
N ASP A 120 2.26 -0.05 20.67
CA ASP A 120 0.87 -0.51 20.46
C ASP A 120 0.64 -1.13 19.08
N SER A 121 1.38 -0.67 18.07
CA SER A 121 1.32 -1.21 16.71
C SER A 121 2.69 -1.23 16.05
N ILE A 122 2.93 -2.26 15.25
CA ILE A 122 4.11 -2.41 14.42
C ILE A 122 3.68 -2.42 12.97
N ILE A 123 4.41 -1.70 12.14
CA ILE A 123 4.21 -1.61 10.70
C ILE A 123 5.47 -2.07 10.01
N TYR A 124 5.33 -3.06 9.13
CA TYR A 124 6.39 -3.48 8.23
C TYR A 124 5.93 -3.20 6.78
N PRO A 125 6.42 -2.11 6.17
CA PRO A 125 5.92 -1.63 4.88
C PRO A 125 5.97 -2.66 3.75
N GLU A 126 7.06 -3.43 3.67
CA GLU A 126 7.31 -4.39 2.59
C GLU A 126 6.32 -5.55 2.61
N ALA A 127 5.98 -6.06 3.79
CA ALA A 127 4.95 -7.08 3.95
C ALA A 127 3.54 -6.55 3.61
N LEU A 128 3.24 -5.29 3.97
CA LEU A 128 1.96 -4.65 3.60
C LEU A 128 1.85 -4.44 2.09
N ALA A 129 2.93 -3.98 1.45
CA ALA A 129 3.00 -3.82 0.00
C ALA A 129 2.83 -5.16 -0.73
N ALA A 130 3.49 -6.21 -0.24
CA ALA A 130 3.34 -7.56 -0.78
C ALA A 130 1.90 -8.07 -0.69
N ARG A 131 1.23 -7.84 0.46
CA ARG A 131 -0.18 -8.22 0.62
C ARG A 131 -1.09 -7.49 -0.37
N GLU A 132 -0.86 -6.19 -0.60
CA GLU A 132 -1.63 -5.43 -1.58
C GLU A 132 -1.42 -5.98 -3.00
N ILE A 133 -0.18 -6.32 -3.37
CA ILE A 133 0.15 -6.96 -4.65
C ILE A 133 -0.61 -8.29 -4.79
N LEU A 134 -0.53 -9.16 -3.77
CA LEU A 134 -1.21 -10.46 -3.76
C LEU A 134 -2.74 -10.34 -3.82
N ASP A 135 -3.31 -9.35 -3.17
CA ASP A 135 -4.75 -9.09 -3.24
C ASP A 135 -5.18 -8.59 -4.63
N GLY A 136 -4.33 -7.84 -5.32
CA GLY A 136 -4.50 -7.49 -6.73
C GLY A 136 -4.47 -8.71 -7.65
N ILE A 137 -3.56 -9.65 -7.42
CA ILE A 137 -3.44 -10.91 -8.18
C ILE A 137 -4.67 -11.81 -8.00
N LYS A 138 -5.22 -11.88 -6.78
CA LYS A 138 -6.42 -12.67 -6.47
C LYS A 138 -7.67 -12.16 -7.17
N ARG A 139 -7.69 -10.90 -7.59
CA ARG A 139 -8.89 -10.22 -8.13
C ARG A 139 -8.55 -9.45 -9.42
N PRO A 140 -8.13 -10.15 -10.48
CA PRO A 140 -7.73 -9.51 -11.71
C PRO A 140 -8.92 -8.76 -12.33
N GLY A 141 -8.64 -7.60 -12.92
CA GLY A 141 -9.66 -6.72 -13.48
C GLY A 141 -10.35 -5.77 -12.47
N VAL A 142 -10.09 -5.93 -11.17
CA VAL A 142 -10.54 -5.03 -10.10
C VAL A 142 -9.39 -4.11 -9.68
N ARG A 143 -9.62 -2.80 -9.61
CA ARG A 143 -8.60 -1.82 -9.18
C ARG A 143 -8.55 -1.65 -7.67
N GLN A 144 -9.70 -1.68 -7.02
CA GLN A 144 -9.84 -1.52 -5.57
C GLN A 144 -10.96 -2.44 -5.09
N TYR A 145 -10.75 -3.11 -3.96
CA TYR A 145 -11.72 -4.01 -3.37
C TYR A 145 -11.77 -3.81 -1.86
N TRP A 146 -12.94 -3.37 -1.36
CA TRP A 146 -13.12 -3.02 0.04
C TRP A 146 -14.31 -3.79 0.62
N GLU A 147 -14.08 -4.46 1.75
CA GLU A 147 -15.13 -5.17 2.46
C GLU A 147 -15.68 -4.30 3.59
N VAL A 148 -17.01 -4.17 3.63
CA VAL A 148 -17.72 -3.37 4.63
C VAL A 148 -18.53 -4.31 5.53
N HIS A 149 -18.47 -4.06 6.84
CA HIS A 149 -19.17 -4.86 7.87
C HIS A 149 -18.86 -6.37 7.76
N GLY A 150 -17.57 -6.72 7.74
CA GLY A 150 -17.13 -8.12 7.63
C GLY A 150 -17.47 -8.78 6.30
N GLY A 151 -17.65 -7.98 5.24
CA GLY A 151 -17.95 -8.46 3.89
C GLY A 151 -19.44 -8.69 3.61
N ALA A 152 -20.33 -8.18 4.46
CA ALA A 152 -21.75 -8.10 4.14
C ALA A 152 -22.01 -7.27 2.87
N LEU A 153 -21.22 -6.19 2.71
CA LEU A 153 -21.15 -5.40 1.49
C LEU A 153 -19.71 -5.32 1.00
N VAL A 154 -19.58 -5.14 -0.31
CA VAL A 154 -18.31 -5.05 -1.02
C VAL A 154 -18.36 -3.83 -1.92
N MET A 155 -17.35 -2.97 -1.82
CA MET A 155 -17.11 -1.89 -2.78
C MET A 155 -16.00 -2.31 -3.73
N MET A 156 -16.22 -2.17 -5.04
CA MET A 156 -15.26 -2.49 -6.07
C MET A 156 -15.07 -1.32 -7.03
N GLY A 157 -13.83 -0.86 -7.16
CA GLY A 157 -13.43 0.09 -8.20
C GLY A 157 -13.04 -0.66 -9.46
N ILE A 158 -13.74 -0.43 -10.58
CA ILE A 158 -13.47 -1.09 -11.86
C ILE A 158 -13.19 -0.05 -12.94
N LYS A 159 -12.03 -0.17 -13.60
CA LYS A 159 -11.68 0.64 -14.77
C LYS A 159 -12.46 0.13 -15.98
N LEU A 160 -13.34 0.96 -16.51
CA LEU A 160 -14.19 0.61 -17.65
C LEU A 160 -13.40 0.70 -18.95
N ARG A 161 -13.57 -0.34 -19.78
CA ARG A 161 -12.97 -0.49 -21.10
C ARG A 161 -14.09 -0.76 -22.11
N GLU A 162 -13.75 -0.82 -23.39
CA GLU A 162 -14.72 -1.01 -24.49
C GLU A 162 -15.60 -2.27 -24.32
N SER A 163 -15.11 -3.30 -23.62
CA SER A 163 -15.87 -4.51 -23.30
C SER A 163 -17.01 -4.32 -22.29
N ALA A 164 -17.07 -3.16 -21.60
CA ALA A 164 -18.07 -2.90 -20.58
C ALA A 164 -19.46 -2.64 -21.17
N ARG A 165 -20.46 -3.42 -20.75
CA ARG A 165 -21.85 -3.35 -21.24
C ARG A 165 -22.68 -2.24 -20.57
N VAL A 166 -22.07 -1.53 -19.62
CA VAL A 166 -22.68 -0.47 -18.81
C VAL A 166 -22.35 0.95 -19.29
N LEU A 167 -21.53 1.08 -20.35
CA LEU A 167 -21.15 2.37 -20.91
C LEU A 167 -22.34 3.13 -21.52
N ASP A 168 -22.28 4.45 -21.42
CA ASP A 168 -23.18 5.42 -22.08
C ASP A 168 -24.67 5.23 -21.76
N LYS A 169 -24.97 4.55 -20.64
CA LYS A 169 -26.32 4.35 -20.12
C LYS A 169 -26.55 5.23 -18.90
N PRO A 170 -27.70 5.92 -18.79
CA PRO A 170 -28.05 6.66 -17.58
C PRO A 170 -28.07 5.75 -16.35
N LEU A 171 -27.52 6.22 -15.23
CA LEU A 171 -27.45 5.41 -14.01
C LEU A 171 -28.81 5.00 -13.48
N ARG A 172 -29.87 5.78 -13.72
CA ARG A 172 -31.25 5.40 -13.38
C ARG A 172 -31.73 4.11 -14.07
N GLU A 173 -31.13 3.76 -15.21
CA GLU A 173 -31.44 2.53 -15.96
C GLU A 173 -30.57 1.35 -15.47
N LEU A 174 -29.36 1.64 -14.98
CA LEU A 174 -28.43 0.64 -14.47
C LEU A 174 -28.73 0.27 -13.00
N CYS A 175 -29.04 1.26 -12.17
CA CYS A 175 -29.21 1.17 -10.72
C CYS A 175 -30.70 1.25 -10.33
N GLY A 176 -31.51 0.30 -10.78
CA GLY A 176 -32.90 0.18 -10.37
C GLY A 176 -33.07 -0.43 -8.96
N PRO A 177 -34.29 -0.40 -8.39
CA PRO A 177 -34.57 -0.93 -7.05
C PRO A 177 -34.22 -2.42 -6.88
N ASP A 178 -34.34 -3.20 -7.94
CA ASP A 178 -34.05 -4.65 -7.95
C ASP A 178 -32.63 -4.97 -8.44
N THR A 179 -31.84 -3.95 -8.80
CA THR A 179 -30.45 -4.14 -9.24
C THR A 179 -29.61 -4.61 -8.05
N PRO A 180 -28.76 -5.65 -8.22
CA PRO A 180 -27.95 -6.20 -7.13
C PRO A 180 -26.76 -5.32 -6.73
N TYR A 181 -26.67 -4.09 -7.22
CA TYR A 181 -25.56 -3.15 -6.98
C TYR A 181 -26.02 -1.70 -7.09
N HIS A 182 -25.17 -0.81 -6.57
CA HIS A 182 -25.30 0.63 -6.72
C HIS A 182 -23.95 1.25 -7.09
N ILE A 183 -23.92 2.23 -7.98
CA ILE A 183 -22.69 2.96 -8.31
C ILE A 183 -22.62 4.18 -7.39
N VAL A 184 -21.64 4.21 -6.49
CA VAL A 184 -21.53 5.21 -5.42
C VAL A 184 -20.63 6.39 -5.78
N ALA A 185 -19.71 6.19 -6.72
CA ALA A 185 -18.79 7.22 -7.20
C ALA A 185 -18.27 6.87 -8.59
N ILE A 186 -17.86 7.90 -9.33
CA ILE A 186 -17.16 7.80 -10.61
C ILE A 186 -15.89 8.63 -10.48
N LYS A 187 -14.71 8.02 -10.69
CA LYS A 187 -13.47 8.78 -10.90
C LYS A 187 -13.27 8.91 -12.41
N ARG A 188 -13.41 10.14 -12.90
CA ARG A 188 -13.21 10.52 -14.30
C ARG A 188 -12.06 11.48 -14.36
N ASP A 189 -10.97 11.07 -14.99
CA ASP A 189 -9.71 11.80 -14.96
C ASP A 189 -9.30 12.14 -13.51
N GLU A 190 -9.15 13.42 -13.18
CA GLU A 190 -8.82 13.88 -11.84
C GLU A 190 -10.04 14.15 -10.95
N ASP A 191 -11.26 14.09 -11.48
CA ASP A 191 -12.47 14.43 -10.75
C ASP A 191 -13.15 13.19 -10.15
N THR A 192 -13.60 13.33 -8.90
CA THR A 192 -14.49 12.37 -8.24
C THR A 192 -15.92 12.89 -8.26
N ILE A 193 -16.79 12.20 -8.98
CA ILE A 193 -18.19 12.54 -9.18
C ILE A 193 -19.05 11.67 -8.28
N ILE A 194 -19.94 12.28 -7.51
CA ILE A 194 -21.05 11.60 -6.81
C ILE A 194 -22.22 11.58 -7.80
N PRO A 195 -22.55 10.43 -8.40
CA PRO A 195 -23.43 10.43 -9.55
C PRO A 195 -24.91 10.46 -9.15
N GLY A 196 -25.69 11.23 -9.90
CA GLY A 196 -27.14 11.16 -9.92
C GLY A 196 -27.67 10.21 -11.00
N GLY A 197 -28.99 10.05 -11.08
CA GLY A 197 -29.62 9.12 -12.02
C GLY A 197 -29.47 9.46 -13.50
N ASN A 198 -29.15 10.72 -13.85
CA ASN A 198 -28.95 11.16 -15.23
C ASN A 198 -27.49 11.06 -15.68
N ASP A 199 -26.55 10.86 -14.76
CA ASP A 199 -25.16 10.65 -15.11
C ASP A 199 -24.99 9.29 -15.81
N SER A 200 -23.91 9.15 -16.57
CA SER A 200 -23.56 7.92 -17.27
C SER A 200 -22.08 7.60 -17.08
N LEU A 201 -21.78 6.31 -17.19
CA LEU A 201 -20.43 5.79 -17.20
C LEU A 201 -19.80 5.97 -18.59
N ALA A 202 -18.59 6.50 -18.63
CA ALA A 202 -17.81 6.73 -19.85
C ALA A 202 -16.61 5.80 -19.95
N LEU A 203 -16.10 5.62 -21.17
CA LEU A 203 -14.88 4.86 -21.41
C LEU A 203 -13.73 5.50 -20.62
N GLY A 204 -13.00 4.68 -19.87
CA GLY A 204 -11.90 5.15 -19.05
C GLY A 204 -12.30 5.62 -17.64
N ASP A 205 -13.59 5.67 -17.29
CA ASP A 205 -13.97 5.90 -15.89
C ASP A 205 -13.47 4.77 -14.98
N ILE A 206 -13.20 5.08 -13.72
CA ILE A 206 -13.22 4.09 -12.64
C ILE A 206 -14.57 4.22 -11.95
N ALA A 207 -15.41 3.22 -12.12
CA ALA A 207 -16.73 3.14 -11.48
C ALA A 207 -16.63 2.37 -10.17
N TYR A 208 -17.18 2.94 -9.09
CA TYR A 208 -17.22 2.34 -7.78
C TYR A 208 -18.57 1.67 -7.53
N PHE A 209 -18.60 0.34 -7.59
CA PHE A 209 -19.79 -0.47 -7.37
C PHE A 209 -19.86 -0.90 -5.91
N MET A 210 -20.97 -0.64 -5.24
CA MET A 210 -21.34 -1.22 -3.95
C MET A 210 -22.31 -2.38 -4.18
N THR A 211 -21.98 -3.57 -3.69
CA THR A 211 -22.77 -4.79 -3.92
C THR A 211 -22.62 -5.80 -2.78
N GLN A 212 -23.37 -6.90 -2.81
CA GLN A 212 -23.17 -8.04 -1.91
C GLN A 212 -22.15 -9.01 -2.52
N ARG A 213 -21.40 -9.74 -1.69
CA ARG A 213 -20.38 -10.69 -2.13
C ARG A 213 -20.85 -11.69 -3.21
N LYS A 214 -22.10 -12.17 -3.10
CA LYS A 214 -22.71 -13.10 -4.06
C LYS A 214 -22.88 -12.54 -5.49
N HIS A 215 -22.79 -11.22 -5.66
CA HIS A 215 -23.00 -10.53 -6.93
C HIS A 215 -21.70 -9.98 -7.54
N VAL A 216 -20.55 -10.18 -6.91
CA VAL A 216 -19.24 -9.74 -7.44
C VAL A 216 -19.01 -10.23 -8.86
N GLN A 217 -19.28 -11.51 -9.13
CA GLN A 217 -19.11 -12.10 -10.47
C GLN A 217 -20.02 -11.45 -11.52
N TYR A 218 -21.24 -11.07 -11.13
CA TYR A 218 -22.15 -10.37 -12.03
C TYR A 218 -21.60 -8.98 -12.41
N ILE A 219 -20.96 -8.27 -11.48
CA ILE A 219 -20.33 -6.97 -11.79
C ILE A 219 -19.16 -7.15 -12.76
N LEU A 220 -18.34 -8.18 -12.57
CA LEU A 220 -17.25 -8.48 -13.51
C LEU A 220 -17.80 -8.77 -14.92
N GLN A 221 -18.90 -9.50 -15.06
CA GLN A 221 -19.54 -9.77 -16.35
C GLN A 221 -20.04 -8.49 -17.03
N ILE A 222 -20.81 -7.65 -16.34
CA ILE A 222 -21.38 -6.43 -16.96
C ILE A 222 -20.32 -5.38 -17.28
N THR A 223 -19.17 -5.41 -16.59
CA THR A 223 -18.02 -4.53 -16.85
C THR A 223 -17.02 -5.12 -17.84
N GLY A 224 -17.32 -6.28 -18.43
CA GLY A 224 -16.47 -6.91 -19.45
C GLY A 224 -15.15 -7.43 -18.90
N LYS A 225 -15.16 -7.89 -17.64
CA LYS A 225 -14.02 -8.47 -16.90
C LYS A 225 -14.14 -9.98 -16.68
N GLU A 226 -15.08 -10.63 -17.36
CA GLU A 226 -15.33 -12.08 -17.28
C GLU A 226 -14.14 -12.93 -17.74
N GLU A 227 -13.26 -12.38 -18.59
CA GLU A 227 -12.09 -13.06 -19.12
C GLU A 227 -10.84 -12.94 -18.24
N TYR A 228 -10.87 -12.10 -17.20
CA TYR A 228 -9.78 -12.03 -16.22
C TYR A 228 -9.88 -13.28 -15.32
N GLY A 229 -9.33 -14.39 -15.82
CA GLY A 229 -9.20 -15.64 -15.08
C GLY A 229 -8.19 -15.54 -13.95
N GLU A 230 -8.03 -16.61 -13.18
CA GLU A 230 -7.03 -16.71 -12.12
C GLU A 230 -5.62 -16.43 -12.68
N VAL A 231 -4.86 -15.60 -11.99
CA VAL A 231 -3.42 -15.46 -12.26
C VAL A 231 -2.74 -16.73 -11.81
N ARG A 232 -1.97 -17.35 -12.71
CA ARG A 232 -1.16 -18.56 -12.46
C ARG A 232 0.32 -18.34 -12.73
N HIS A 233 0.65 -17.36 -13.56
CA HIS A 233 2.00 -17.00 -13.95
C HIS A 233 2.19 -15.51 -13.73
N MET A 234 3.09 -15.20 -12.80
CA MET A 234 3.49 -13.84 -12.46
C MET A 234 4.98 -13.65 -12.78
N MET A 235 5.32 -12.47 -13.30
CA MET A 235 6.69 -12.02 -13.39
C MET A 235 6.92 -10.83 -12.45
N ILE A 236 8.01 -10.86 -11.70
CA ILE A 236 8.45 -9.79 -10.80
C ILE A 236 9.77 -9.24 -11.32
N MET A 237 9.85 -7.93 -11.52
CA MET A 237 11.09 -7.23 -11.80
C MET A 237 11.64 -6.63 -10.50
N GLY A 238 12.80 -7.09 -10.07
CA GLY A 238 13.48 -6.69 -8.83
C GLY A 238 13.28 -7.69 -7.69
N GLY A 239 14.39 -8.20 -7.15
CA GLY A 239 14.46 -9.08 -5.99
C GLY A 239 14.56 -8.31 -4.67
N GLY A 240 13.67 -7.35 -4.44
CA GLY A 240 13.61 -6.58 -3.18
C GLY A 240 12.97 -7.36 -2.03
N LEU A 241 12.99 -6.80 -0.82
CA LEU A 241 12.26 -7.38 0.32
C LEU A 241 10.76 -7.55 0.04
N THR A 242 10.14 -6.61 -0.68
CA THR A 242 8.73 -6.74 -1.11
C THR A 242 8.53 -7.97 -2.01
N ALA A 243 9.44 -8.24 -2.95
CA ALA A 243 9.36 -9.42 -3.81
C ALA A 243 9.47 -10.72 -3.00
N LEU A 244 10.36 -10.74 -2.00
CA LEU A 244 10.49 -11.87 -1.08
C LEU A 244 9.16 -12.16 -0.36
N HIS A 245 8.51 -11.14 0.19
CA HIS A 245 7.19 -11.30 0.84
C HIS A 245 6.10 -11.74 -0.13
N VAL A 246 6.08 -11.20 -1.36
CA VAL A 246 5.12 -11.64 -2.39
C VAL A 246 5.31 -13.13 -2.67
N ILE A 247 6.54 -13.60 -2.78
CA ILE A 247 6.85 -15.01 -3.04
C ILE A 247 6.48 -15.90 -1.86
N GLN A 248 6.80 -15.48 -0.63
CA GLN A 248 6.51 -16.26 0.58
C GLN A 248 5.01 -16.43 0.83
N ASP A 249 4.21 -15.41 0.50
CA ASP A 249 2.76 -15.39 0.74
C ASP A 249 1.94 -15.70 -0.52
N LYS A 250 2.58 -16.09 -1.65
CA LYS A 250 1.86 -16.40 -2.89
C LYS A 250 0.97 -17.64 -2.72
N PRO A 251 -0.19 -17.72 -3.40
CA PRO A 251 -0.93 -18.97 -3.50
C PRO A 251 -0.11 -20.05 -4.23
N ASP A 252 -0.20 -21.31 -3.80
CA ASP A 252 0.48 -22.45 -4.45
C ASP A 252 0.15 -22.61 -5.94
N SER A 253 -1.01 -22.10 -6.38
CA SER A 253 -1.42 -22.13 -7.79
C SER A 253 -0.69 -21.10 -8.68
N VAL A 254 0.13 -20.23 -8.09
CA VAL A 254 0.87 -19.16 -8.78
C VAL A 254 2.35 -19.54 -8.85
N SER A 255 2.86 -19.60 -10.07
CA SER A 255 4.30 -19.63 -10.33
C SER A 255 4.83 -18.22 -10.60
N VAL A 256 6.06 -17.98 -10.12
CA VAL A 256 6.68 -16.65 -10.13
C VAL A 256 8.04 -16.71 -10.81
N LYS A 257 8.26 -15.84 -11.79
CA LYS A 257 9.57 -15.56 -12.36
C LYS A 257 10.11 -14.24 -11.82
N VAL A 258 11.26 -14.25 -11.16
CA VAL A 258 11.92 -13.04 -10.65
C VAL A 258 13.05 -12.65 -11.59
N ILE A 259 13.02 -11.44 -12.11
CA ILE A 259 14.10 -10.84 -12.89
C ILE A 259 14.90 -9.92 -11.96
N GLU A 260 16.13 -10.28 -11.65
CA GLU A 260 17.02 -9.48 -10.80
C GLU A 260 18.36 -9.25 -11.52
N ARG A 261 18.84 -8.02 -11.50
CA ARG A 261 20.06 -7.63 -12.22
C ARG A 261 21.31 -8.02 -11.45
N ASP A 262 21.27 -7.90 -10.13
CA ASP A 262 22.40 -8.15 -9.25
C ASP A 262 22.59 -9.66 -9.00
N GLU A 263 23.78 -10.16 -9.33
CA GLU A 263 24.08 -11.59 -9.23
C GLU A 263 24.14 -12.07 -7.78
N GLU A 264 24.67 -11.27 -6.86
CA GLU A 264 24.75 -11.61 -5.45
C GLU A 264 23.34 -11.70 -4.85
N ARG A 265 22.47 -10.76 -5.24
CA ARG A 265 21.07 -10.77 -4.85
C ARG A 265 20.31 -11.97 -5.40
N CYS A 266 20.56 -12.37 -6.65
CA CYS A 266 19.99 -13.59 -7.23
C CYS A 266 20.37 -14.82 -6.39
N ARG A 267 21.65 -14.92 -6.00
CA ARG A 267 22.15 -16.02 -5.15
C ARG A 267 21.48 -16.02 -3.78
N GLN A 268 21.40 -14.85 -3.12
CA GLN A 268 20.69 -14.71 -1.84
C GLN A 268 19.23 -15.15 -1.95
N PHE A 269 18.53 -14.75 -3.00
CA PHE A 269 17.15 -15.16 -3.24
C PHE A 269 17.03 -16.68 -3.41
N ALA A 270 17.92 -17.29 -4.18
CA ALA A 270 17.91 -18.74 -4.41
C ALA A 270 18.20 -19.53 -3.12
N ASP A 271 19.07 -19.02 -2.25
CA ASP A 271 19.36 -19.65 -0.96
C ASP A 271 18.21 -19.51 0.05
N MET A 272 17.45 -18.41 -0.02
CA MET A 272 16.33 -18.13 0.89
C MET A 272 15.01 -18.79 0.48
N LEU A 273 14.87 -19.18 -0.80
CA LEU A 273 13.64 -19.68 -1.39
C LEU A 273 13.80 -21.14 -1.82
N ASP A 274 13.05 -22.03 -1.18
CA ASP A 274 12.96 -23.46 -1.53
C ASP A 274 11.56 -23.76 -2.12
N ASP A 275 11.15 -22.96 -3.11
CA ASP A 275 9.85 -23.08 -3.78
C ASP A 275 10.06 -23.51 -5.25
N PRO A 276 9.56 -24.70 -5.66
CA PRO A 276 9.74 -25.21 -7.01
C PRO A 276 9.00 -24.40 -8.09
N ASP A 277 7.99 -23.62 -7.70
CA ASP A 277 7.21 -22.76 -8.59
C ASP A 277 7.82 -21.36 -8.72
N VAL A 278 9.03 -21.15 -8.20
CA VAL A 278 9.78 -19.89 -8.29
C VAL A 278 11.07 -20.08 -9.09
N SER A 279 11.26 -19.25 -10.11
CA SER A 279 12.52 -19.20 -10.87
C SER A 279 13.13 -17.81 -10.82
N ILE A 280 14.41 -17.73 -10.46
CA ILE A 280 15.17 -16.48 -10.41
C ILE A 280 16.06 -16.41 -11.65
N ILE A 281 15.95 -15.31 -12.38
CA ILE A 281 16.66 -15.08 -13.64
C ILE A 281 17.48 -13.82 -13.50
N GLN A 282 18.79 -13.95 -13.73
CA GLN A 282 19.67 -12.80 -13.74
C GLN A 282 19.48 -12.01 -15.04
N GLY A 283 19.03 -10.77 -14.95
CA GLY A 283 18.76 -9.95 -16.13
C GLY A 283 18.37 -8.50 -15.82
N ASP A 284 18.42 -7.65 -16.84
CA ASP A 284 17.90 -6.29 -16.74
C ASP A 284 16.42 -6.30 -17.15
N GLY A 285 15.52 -6.03 -16.20
CA GLY A 285 14.08 -5.98 -16.47
C GLY A 285 13.63 -4.88 -17.42
N ARG A 286 14.53 -4.01 -17.88
CA ARG A 286 14.25 -3.04 -18.97
C ARG A 286 14.52 -3.62 -20.36
N ASP A 287 15.15 -4.79 -20.44
CA ASP A 287 15.38 -5.47 -21.72
C ASP A 287 14.12 -6.22 -22.15
N THR A 288 13.31 -5.56 -22.98
CA THR A 288 12.08 -6.15 -23.52
C THR A 288 12.30 -7.42 -24.34
N GLY A 289 13.49 -7.59 -24.95
CA GLY A 289 13.82 -8.79 -25.72
C GLY A 289 14.00 -9.97 -24.79
N MET A 290 14.79 -9.78 -23.74
CA MET A 290 15.01 -10.78 -22.69
C MET A 290 13.70 -11.13 -21.96
N LEU A 291 12.89 -10.14 -21.58
CA LEU A 291 11.59 -10.41 -20.95
C LEU A 291 10.66 -11.24 -21.88
N ALA A 292 10.67 -10.95 -23.18
CA ALA A 292 9.88 -11.70 -24.15
C ALA A 292 10.37 -13.15 -24.30
N GLU A 293 11.69 -13.37 -24.32
CA GLU A 293 12.30 -14.71 -24.31
C GLU A 293 11.94 -15.49 -23.04
N GLU A 294 11.83 -14.80 -21.91
CA GLU A 294 11.41 -15.37 -20.63
C GLU A 294 9.89 -15.54 -20.48
N GLY A 295 9.12 -15.33 -21.55
CA GLY A 295 7.70 -15.63 -21.58
C GLY A 295 6.82 -14.54 -20.96
N LEU A 296 7.25 -13.27 -20.97
CA LEU A 296 6.42 -12.14 -20.52
C LEU A 296 5.01 -12.15 -21.14
N ARG A 297 4.88 -12.61 -22.39
CA ARG A 297 3.59 -12.69 -23.10
C ARG A 297 2.61 -13.70 -22.51
N ASP A 298 3.11 -14.68 -21.78
CA ASP A 298 2.30 -15.74 -21.15
C ASP A 298 1.95 -15.39 -19.68
N MET A 299 2.50 -14.29 -19.15
CA MET A 299 2.25 -13.83 -17.79
C MET A 299 0.88 -13.14 -17.69
N GLN A 300 0.11 -13.46 -16.64
CA GLN A 300 -1.14 -12.72 -16.36
C GLN A 300 -0.93 -11.54 -15.41
N ALA A 301 0.22 -11.48 -14.74
CA ALA A 301 0.60 -10.37 -13.89
C ALA A 301 2.09 -10.05 -14.01
N PHE A 302 2.40 -8.75 -14.00
CA PHE A 302 3.74 -8.21 -13.97
C PHE A 302 3.83 -7.21 -12.81
N ALA A 303 4.84 -7.36 -11.95
CA ALA A 303 5.06 -6.48 -10.81
C ALA A 303 6.48 -5.89 -10.85
N ALA A 304 6.58 -4.57 -11.02
CA ALA A 304 7.84 -3.85 -11.00
C ALA A 304 8.17 -3.35 -9.58
N LEU A 305 9.09 -4.03 -8.91
CA LEU A 305 9.41 -3.89 -7.48
C LEU A 305 10.86 -3.45 -7.23
N THR A 306 11.44 -2.68 -8.14
CA THR A 306 12.79 -2.11 -7.96
C THR A 306 12.73 -0.90 -7.02
N PRO A 307 13.86 -0.49 -6.40
CA PRO A 307 13.89 0.72 -5.56
C PRO A 307 13.73 2.02 -6.37
N TYR A 308 13.70 1.97 -7.71
CA TYR A 308 13.65 3.13 -8.57
C TYR A 308 12.26 3.29 -9.20
N THR A 309 11.54 4.34 -8.81
CA THR A 309 10.21 4.64 -9.34
C THR A 309 10.20 4.80 -10.86
N GLU A 310 11.21 5.47 -11.43
CA GLU A 310 11.33 5.66 -12.88
C GLU A 310 11.43 4.34 -13.64
N THR A 311 12.28 3.42 -13.15
CA THR A 311 12.42 2.08 -13.72
C THR A 311 11.10 1.30 -13.65
N ASN A 312 10.37 1.42 -12.54
CA ASN A 312 9.11 0.71 -12.37
C ASN A 312 7.98 1.23 -13.27
N ILE A 313 7.97 2.54 -13.57
CA ILE A 313 6.95 3.15 -14.45
C ILE A 313 7.23 2.83 -15.93
N LEU A 314 8.50 2.71 -16.31
CA LEU A 314 8.91 2.48 -17.70
C LEU A 314 8.84 1.00 -18.14
N ALA A 315 8.76 0.07 -17.18
CA ALA A 315 8.64 -1.37 -17.44
C ALA A 315 7.20 -1.76 -17.85
#